data_AF-A0A963HIW0-F1
#
_entry.id   AF-A0A963HIW0-F1
#
_cell.length_a   1.000
_cell.length_b   1.000
_cell.length_c   1.000
_cell.angle_alpha   90.00
_cell.angle_beta   90.00
_cell.angle_gamma   90.00
#
_symmetry.space_group_name_H-M   'P 1'
#
loop_
_entity.id
_entity.type
_entity.pdbx_description
1 polymer ?
#
loop_
_entity_poly.entity_id
_entity_poly.type
_entity_poly.pdbx_seq_one_letter_code
_entity_poly.pdbx_strand_id
1 'polypeptide(L)'
;VTWPRLETVVQRQARLGMTQVCIVPAYLFTGVLMERIHAQVERLQHQYPQVAFALGTHFGFDEGIFNLLDARVAEGCAGLADAAAAHGLLECDGCRYRLAAEDEHLHDHSHTACHHSHPDVDHTHDADHGCTAGHGGSHPHSAHV
;
A
#
# COMPACT_ATOMS: atom_id res chain seq x y z
N VAL A 1 -9.35 -3.56 6.00
CA VAL A 1 -9.51 -2.25 6.70
C VAL A 1 -9.36 -2.53 8.19
N THR A 2 -8.60 -1.71 8.91
CA THR A 2 -8.27 -1.90 10.34
C THR A 2 -9.31 -1.24 11.25
N TRP A 3 -9.24 -1.58 12.54
CA TRP A 3 -10.07 -1.01 13.61
C TRP A 3 -9.19 -0.33 14.66
N PRO A 4 -9.71 0.70 15.36
CA PRO A 4 -11.05 1.29 15.22
C PRO A 4 -11.22 2.13 13.95
N ARG A 5 -12.46 2.23 13.43
CA ARG A 5 -12.78 3.11 12.30
C ARG A 5 -12.82 4.58 12.69
N LEU A 6 -12.48 5.47 11.75
CA LEU A 6 -12.46 6.91 11.95
C LEU A 6 -13.80 7.44 12.47
N GLU A 7 -14.91 7.03 11.86
CA GLU A 7 -16.26 7.48 12.23
C GLU A 7 -16.62 7.07 13.67
N THR A 8 -16.21 5.87 14.08
CA THR A 8 -16.43 5.36 15.44
C THR A 8 -15.68 6.19 16.47
N VAL A 9 -14.43 6.57 16.17
CA VAL A 9 -13.62 7.41 17.05
C VAL A 9 -14.24 8.80 17.15
N VAL A 10 -14.60 9.43 16.03
CA VAL A 10 -15.23 10.76 16.01
C VAL A 10 -16.54 10.78 16.78
N GLN A 11 -17.41 9.79 16.57
CA GLN A 11 -18.66 9.66 17.33
C GLN A 11 -18.40 9.60 18.83
N ARG A 12 -17.40 8.81 19.27
CA ARG A 12 -17.04 8.72 20.68
C ARG A 12 -16.55 10.06 21.22
N GLN A 13 -15.68 10.77 20.50
CA GLN A 13 -15.16 12.07 20.93
C GLN A 13 -16.25 13.13 21.01
N ALA A 14 -17.16 13.17 20.05
CA ALA A 14 -18.31 14.09 20.07
C ALA A 14 -19.20 13.85 21.30
N ARG A 15 -19.44 12.59 21.68
CA ARG A 15 -20.20 12.24 22.90
C ARG A 15 -19.50 12.68 24.19
N LEU A 16 -18.17 12.80 24.18
CA LEU A 16 -17.38 13.33 25.29
C LEU A 16 -17.34 14.86 25.32
N GLY A 17 -18.00 15.54 24.38
CA GLY A 17 -18.05 17.01 24.32
C GLY A 17 -16.84 17.66 23.65
N MET A 18 -16.02 16.89 22.93
CA MET A 18 -14.95 17.46 22.10
C MET A 18 -15.54 18.35 21.01
N THR A 19 -14.99 19.55 20.85
CA THR A 19 -15.42 20.54 19.86
C THR A 19 -14.44 20.66 18.70
N GLN A 20 -13.28 20.01 18.77
CA GLN A 20 -12.25 20.06 17.74
C GLN A 20 -11.59 18.68 17.56
N VAL A 21 -11.41 18.27 16.31
CA VAL A 21 -10.75 17.00 15.96
C VAL A 21 -9.76 17.25 14.83
N CYS A 22 -8.48 16.93 15.08
CA CYS A 22 -7.44 16.92 14.05
C CYS A 22 -7.13 15.48 13.63
N ILE A 23 -7.11 15.25 12.32
CA ILE A 23 -6.85 13.94 11.72
C ILE A 23 -5.51 14.08 10.98
N VAL A 24 -4.52 13.29 11.41
CA VAL A 24 -3.17 13.29 10.83
C VAL A 24 -2.92 11.94 10.18
N PRO A 25 -2.98 11.84 8.85
CA PRO A 25 -2.67 10.60 8.15
C PRO A 25 -1.18 10.30 8.22
N ALA A 26 -0.81 9.20 8.86
CA ALA A 26 0.57 8.72 8.92
C ALA A 26 0.94 7.99 7.61
N TYR A 27 0.92 8.71 6.50
CA TYR A 27 1.27 8.21 5.17
C TYR A 27 2.39 9.03 4.57
N LEU A 28 3.29 8.38 3.84
CA LEU A 28 4.35 9.06 3.08
C LEU A 28 3.83 9.64 1.77
N PHE A 29 2.78 9.06 1.18
CA PHE A 29 2.25 9.45 -0.13
C PHE A 29 0.73 9.50 -0.13
N THR A 30 0.17 10.11 -1.17
CA THR A 30 -1.27 10.13 -1.43
C THR A 30 -1.75 8.86 -2.15
N GLY A 31 -3.07 8.78 -2.41
CA GLY A 31 -3.72 7.74 -3.20
C GLY A 31 -5.16 7.50 -2.77
N VAL A 32 -5.73 6.38 -3.20
CA VAL A 32 -7.14 6.00 -2.95
C VAL A 32 -7.51 6.05 -1.47
N LEU A 33 -6.58 5.69 -0.57
CA LEU A 33 -6.86 5.71 0.87
C LEU A 33 -6.99 7.13 1.43
N MET A 34 -6.17 8.06 0.94
CA MET A 34 -6.28 9.48 1.30
C MET A 34 -7.59 10.06 0.79
N GLU A 35 -7.95 9.80 -0.47
CA GLU A 35 -9.24 10.23 -1.05
C GLU A 35 -10.44 9.72 -0.21
N ARG A 36 -10.38 8.47 0.24
CA ARG A 36 -11.41 7.90 1.12
C ARG A 36 -11.48 8.63 2.46
N ILE A 37 -10.35 8.98 3.07
CA ILE A 37 -10.31 9.74 4.32
C ILE A 37 -10.93 11.13 4.11
N HIS A 38 -10.58 11.83 3.04
CA HIS A 38 -11.20 13.12 2.70
C HIS A 38 -12.73 13.02 2.63
N ALA A 39 -13.25 12.03 1.87
CA ALA A 39 -14.68 11.82 1.76
C ALA A 39 -15.34 11.42 3.09
N GLN A 40 -14.65 10.66 3.95
CA GLN A 40 -15.12 10.34 5.30
C GLN A 40 -15.22 11.58 6.17
N VAL A 41 -14.19 12.43 6.16
CA VAL A 41 -14.14 13.67 6.95
C VAL A 41 -15.22 14.64 6.50
N GLU A 42 -15.42 14.81 5.19
CA GLU A 42 -16.50 15.65 4.65
C GLU A 42 -17.86 15.20 5.18
N ARG A 43 -18.17 13.89 5.14
CA ARG A 43 -19.43 13.37 5.70
C ARG A 43 -19.54 13.61 7.21
N LEU A 44 -18.45 13.49 7.96
CA LEU A 44 -18.43 13.72 9.40
C LEU A 44 -18.64 15.19 9.75
N GLN A 45 -18.09 16.12 8.97
CA GLN A 45 -18.33 17.56 9.13
C GLN A 45 -19.83 17.89 8.99
N HIS A 46 -20.54 17.26 8.05
CA HIS A 46 -21.99 17.42 7.91
C HIS A 46 -22.78 16.79 9.07
N GLN A 47 -22.32 15.66 9.61
CA GLN A 47 -22.99 14.96 10.71
C GLN A 47 -22.77 15.62 12.08
N TYR A 48 -21.62 16.27 12.27
CA TYR A 48 -21.22 16.90 13.53
C TYR A 48 -20.84 18.37 13.31
N PRO A 49 -21.79 19.24 12.92
CA PRO A 49 -21.50 20.64 12.58
C PRO A 49 -20.95 21.47 13.75
N GLN A 50 -21.15 21.01 14.99
CA GLN A 50 -20.60 21.62 16.21
C GLN A 50 -19.13 21.29 16.46
N VAL A 51 -18.54 20.35 15.69
CA VAL A 51 -17.14 19.94 15.82
C VAL A 51 -16.34 20.52 14.66
N ALA A 52 -15.29 21.27 14.97
CA ALA A 52 -14.33 21.73 13.98
C ALA A 52 -13.39 20.57 13.59
N PHE A 53 -13.29 20.27 12.31
CA PHE A 53 -12.40 19.24 11.79
C PHE A 53 -11.22 19.87 11.05
N ALA A 54 -10.02 19.39 11.36
CA ALA A 54 -8.82 19.62 10.59
C ALA A 54 -8.31 18.28 10.04
N LEU A 55 -7.96 18.24 8.76
CA LEU A 55 -7.36 17.08 8.11
C LEU A 55 -5.99 17.50 7.56
N GLY A 56 -4.94 16.88 8.10
CA GLY A 56 -3.59 17.03 7.59
C GLY A 56 -3.39 16.32 6.26
N THR A 57 -2.32 16.69 5.57
CA THR A 57 -1.84 15.98 4.38
C THR A 57 -1.02 14.76 4.78
N HIS A 58 -0.62 13.96 3.79
CA HIS A 58 0.45 12.99 3.94
C HIS A 58 1.79 13.71 4.18
N PHE A 59 2.77 13.01 4.74
CA PHE A 59 4.09 13.57 5.07
C PHE A 59 4.87 14.01 3.84
N GLY A 60 4.81 13.25 2.73
CA GLY A 60 5.53 13.60 1.51
C GLY A 60 7.04 13.56 1.71
N PHE A 61 7.73 14.51 1.08
CA PHE A 61 9.19 14.67 1.12
C PHE A 61 9.62 15.62 2.25
N ASP A 62 9.23 15.29 3.47
CA ASP A 62 9.61 16.06 4.65
C ASP A 62 11.07 15.81 5.04
N GLU A 63 11.80 16.87 5.40
CA GLU A 63 13.22 16.80 5.78
C GLU A 63 13.44 15.86 6.99
N GLY A 64 12.50 15.83 7.94
CA GLY A 64 12.55 14.93 9.08
C GLY A 64 12.47 13.46 8.69
N ILE A 65 11.74 13.13 7.61
CA ILE A 65 11.68 11.77 7.08
C ILE A 65 13.01 11.37 6.45
N PHE A 66 13.66 12.27 5.70
CA PHE A 66 14.99 12.00 5.14
C PHE A 66 16.04 11.84 6.25
N ASN A 67 16.07 12.74 7.22
CA ASN A 67 16.98 12.65 8.36
C ASN A 67 16.79 11.36 9.15
N LEU A 68 15.53 10.92 9.34
CA LEU A 68 15.23 9.64 9.98
C LEU A 68 15.74 8.46 9.13
N LEU A 69 15.53 8.49 7.81
CA LEU A 69 16.01 7.45 6.91
C LEU A 69 17.53 7.34 6.94
N ASP A 70 18.24 8.47 6.84
CA ASP A 70 19.70 8.53 6.88
C ASP A 70 20.24 7.96 8.19
N ALA A 71 19.62 8.30 9.32
CA ALA A 71 19.98 7.75 10.63
C ALA A 71 19.81 6.22 10.66
N ARG A 72 18.69 5.69 10.16
CA ARG A 72 18.44 4.24 10.12
C ARG A 72 19.38 3.50 9.20
N VAL A 73 19.76 4.09 8.06
CA VAL A 73 20.77 3.52 7.16
C VAL A 73 22.13 3.49 7.84
N ALA A 74 22.54 4.60 8.48
CA ALA A 74 23.80 4.67 9.21
C ALA A 74 23.87 3.63 10.35
N GLU A 75 22.79 3.48 11.13
CA GLU A 75 22.65 2.45 12.16
C GLU A 75 22.81 1.04 11.59
N GLY A 76 22.13 0.74 10.47
CA GLY A 76 22.23 -0.56 9.80
C GLY A 76 23.64 -0.85 9.26
N CYS A 77 24.28 0.14 8.63
CA CYS A 77 25.64 0.02 8.12
C CYS A 77 26.67 -0.18 9.23
N ALA A 78 26.50 0.51 10.37
CA ALA A 78 27.36 0.33 11.54
C ALA A 78 27.15 -1.05 12.20
N GLY A 79 25.89 -1.52 12.28
CA GLY A 79 25.54 -2.82 12.86
C GLY A 79 26.03 -4.03 12.05
N LEU A 80 26.25 -3.90 10.73
CA LEU A 80 26.83 -4.96 9.91
C LEU A 80 28.33 -5.23 10.18
N ALA A 81 29.06 -4.27 10.75
CA ALA A 81 30.48 -4.42 11.06
C ALA A 81 30.74 -5.26 12.32
N ASP A 82 29.75 -5.32 13.23
CA ASP A 82 29.78 -6.14 14.45
C ASP A 82 28.68 -7.21 14.38
N ALA A 83 29.00 -8.39 13.85
CA ALA A 83 28.07 -9.51 13.62
C ALA A 83 27.31 -10.03 14.88
N ALA A 84 27.58 -9.47 16.07
CA ALA A 84 26.91 -9.78 17.33
C ALA A 84 25.91 -8.69 17.79
N ALA A 85 25.85 -7.53 17.13
CA ALA A 85 24.92 -6.48 17.46
C ALA A 85 23.54 -6.77 16.84
N ALA A 86 22.65 -7.36 17.63
CA ALA A 86 21.26 -7.68 17.31
C ALA A 86 20.36 -6.44 17.04
N HIS A 87 20.90 -5.36 16.48
CA HIS A 87 20.19 -4.13 16.11
C HIS A 87 19.88 -4.02 14.60
N GLY A 88 20.30 -5.00 13.79
CA GLY A 88 20.04 -5.02 12.34
C GLY A 88 18.81 -5.84 11.91
N LEU A 89 18.22 -6.62 12.82
CA LEU A 89 17.02 -7.42 12.54
C LEU A 89 15.79 -6.58 12.85
N LEU A 90 14.90 -6.46 11.87
CA LEU A 90 13.56 -5.96 12.09
C LEU A 90 12.77 -6.96 12.93
N GLU A 91 11.77 -6.47 13.66
CA GLU A 91 10.91 -7.27 14.56
C GLU A 91 10.31 -8.54 13.92
N CYS A 92 10.23 -8.56 12.59
CA CYS A 92 9.66 -9.67 11.84
C CYS A 92 10.69 -10.61 11.21
N ASP A 93 11.99 -10.35 11.29
CA ASP A 93 13.03 -11.17 10.64
C ASP A 93 13.18 -12.57 11.27
N GLY A 94 12.71 -12.75 12.51
CA GLY A 94 12.57 -14.07 13.15
C GLY A 94 11.12 -14.57 13.26
N CYS A 95 10.16 -13.90 12.61
CA CYS A 95 8.74 -14.23 12.78
C CYS A 95 8.39 -15.52 12.04
N ARG A 96 7.84 -16.51 12.76
CA ARG A 96 7.40 -17.80 12.18
C ARG A 96 6.47 -17.65 10.97
N TYR A 97 5.66 -16.59 10.95
CA TYR A 97 4.72 -16.32 9.88
C TYR A 97 5.42 -15.79 8.62
N ARG A 98 6.52 -15.05 8.78
CA ARG A 98 7.36 -14.61 7.65
C ARG A 98 8.08 -15.81 7.05
N LEU A 99 8.71 -16.64 7.89
CA LEU A 99 9.39 -17.85 7.44
C LEU A 99 8.44 -18.83 6.72
N ALA A 100 7.22 -18.99 7.23
CA ALA A 100 6.20 -19.81 6.56
C ALA A 100 5.77 -19.22 5.20
N ALA A 101 5.62 -17.90 5.09
CA ALA A 101 5.28 -17.26 3.83
C ALA A 101 6.39 -17.38 2.78
N GLU A 102 7.66 -17.35 3.21
CA GLU A 102 8.83 -17.58 2.35
C GLU A 102 8.89 -19.01 1.81
N ASP A 103 8.62 -20.01 2.66
CA ASP A 103 8.62 -21.42 2.28
C ASP A 103 7.46 -21.79 1.33
N GLU A 104 6.32 -21.10 1.46
CA GLU A 104 5.14 -21.37 0.65
C GLU A 104 5.18 -20.71 -0.75
N HIS A 105 5.94 -19.63 -0.99
CA HIS A 105 5.86 -18.83 -2.24
C HIS A 105 7.21 -18.27 -2.77
N LEU A 106 8.07 -19.12 -3.30
CA LEU A 106 9.09 -18.71 -4.29
C LEU A 106 8.76 -19.28 -5.68
N HIS A 107 7.66 -18.81 -6.26
CA HIS A 107 7.63 -18.74 -7.72
C HIS A 107 8.33 -17.44 -8.12
N ASP A 108 9.45 -17.63 -8.82
CA ASP A 108 10.30 -16.63 -9.46
C ASP A 108 9.48 -15.42 -9.97
N HIS A 109 9.71 -14.26 -9.35
CA HIS A 109 9.22 -12.98 -9.87
C HIS A 109 10.37 -12.21 -10.50
N SER A 110 11.04 -12.82 -11.49
CA SER A 110 11.87 -12.12 -12.47
C SER A 110 10.99 -11.25 -13.40
N HIS A 111 10.43 -10.15 -12.90
CA HIS A 111 9.73 -9.17 -13.74
C HIS A 111 10.38 -7.79 -13.76
N THR A 112 11.64 -7.68 -13.32
CA THR A 112 12.45 -6.45 -13.48
C THR A 112 13.40 -6.51 -14.67
N ALA A 113 13.10 -7.33 -15.68
CA ALA A 113 13.81 -7.31 -16.95
C ALA A 113 12.82 -6.99 -18.08
N CYS A 114 12.61 -5.71 -18.33
CA CYS A 114 12.12 -5.23 -19.62
C CYS A 114 13.21 -5.47 -20.67
N HIS A 115 13.50 -6.72 -21.02
CA HIS A 115 14.24 -7.04 -22.23
C HIS A 115 13.27 -6.93 -23.40
N HIS A 116 13.17 -5.71 -23.95
CA HIS A 116 12.78 -5.54 -25.34
C HIS A 116 13.87 -6.16 -26.21
N SER A 117 13.78 -7.47 -26.43
CA SER A 117 14.49 -8.13 -27.51
C SER A 117 13.86 -7.66 -28.81
N HIS A 118 14.43 -6.63 -29.41
CA HIS A 118 14.24 -6.36 -30.82
C HIS A 118 14.87 -7.52 -31.60
N PRO A 119 14.11 -8.28 -32.40
CA PRO A 119 14.70 -9.00 -33.50
C PRO A 119 15.07 -7.95 -34.55
N ASP A 120 16.35 -7.90 -34.92
CA ASP A 120 16.79 -7.19 -36.10
C ASP A 120 15.94 -7.62 -37.31
N VAL A 121 15.47 -6.61 -38.04
CA VAL A 121 14.92 -6.68 -39.39
C VAL A 121 15.91 -7.50 -40.24
N ASP A 122 15.50 -8.57 -40.93
CA ASP A 122 15.01 -8.46 -42.30
C ASP A 122 14.47 -9.82 -42.77
N HIS A 123 13.15 -10.02 -42.77
CA HIS A 123 12.51 -11.00 -43.64
C HIS A 123 11.17 -10.45 -44.16
N THR A 124 11.12 -10.43 -45.48
CA THR A 124 10.10 -9.93 -46.40
C THR A 124 8.68 -10.42 -46.09
N HIS A 125 7.73 -9.49 -46.21
CA HIS A 125 6.29 -9.71 -46.19
C HIS A 125 5.87 -10.79 -47.19
N ASP A 126 4.99 -11.71 -46.77
CA ASP A 126 3.77 -12.07 -47.49
C ASP A 126 2.97 -13.15 -46.73
N ALA A 127 1.68 -12.86 -46.54
CA ALA A 127 0.54 -13.76 -46.27
C ALA A 127 -0.34 -13.23 -45.12
N ASP A 128 -1.18 -12.28 -45.52
CA ASP A 128 -2.55 -12.08 -45.06
C ASP A 128 -3.21 -13.37 -44.56
N HIS A 129 -3.54 -13.45 -43.27
CA HIS A 129 -4.70 -14.21 -42.78
C HIS A 129 -5.31 -13.48 -41.57
N GLY A 130 -6.44 -12.83 -41.85
CA GLY A 130 -7.13 -11.92 -40.96
C GLY A 130 -7.73 -12.53 -39.70
N CYS A 131 -7.82 -11.65 -38.71
CA CYS A 131 -8.64 -11.78 -37.52
C CYS A 131 -10.12 -11.94 -37.90
N THR A 132 -10.77 -12.99 -37.41
CA THR A 132 -12.23 -12.99 -37.23
C THR A 132 -12.58 -13.40 -35.80
N ALA A 133 -13.57 -12.70 -35.26
CA ALA A 133 -13.95 -12.61 -33.87
C ALA A 133 -14.54 -13.90 -33.27
N GLY A 134 -14.52 -13.99 -31.93
CA GLY A 134 -15.29 -14.99 -31.20
C GLY A 134 -15.28 -14.80 -29.68
N HIS A 135 -16.18 -13.96 -29.17
CA HIS A 135 -16.62 -14.03 -27.77
C HIS A 135 -17.39 -15.33 -27.51
N GLY A 136 -17.15 -15.99 -26.38
CA GLY A 136 -18.07 -17.00 -25.84
C GLY A 136 -17.40 -18.09 -25.01
N GLY A 137 -17.44 -17.93 -23.68
CA GLY A 137 -17.14 -19.01 -22.74
C GLY A 137 -18.04 -18.90 -21.51
N SER A 138 -19.20 -19.55 -21.57
CA SER A 138 -20.13 -19.71 -20.46
C SER A 138 -19.67 -20.84 -19.53
N HIS A 139 -19.67 -20.60 -18.22
CA HIS A 139 -19.56 -21.64 -17.19
C HIS A 139 -20.95 -21.93 -16.59
N PRO A 140 -21.46 -23.17 -16.60
CA PRO A 140 -22.67 -23.52 -15.88
C PRO A 140 -22.37 -23.79 -14.40
N HIS A 141 -23.09 -23.12 -13.50
CA HIS A 141 -23.21 -23.52 -12.09
C HIS A 141 -24.42 -24.44 -11.93
N SER A 142 -24.18 -25.70 -11.62
CA SER A 142 -25.21 -26.63 -11.14
C SER A 142 -25.46 -26.38 -9.65
N ALA A 143 -26.71 -26.07 -9.33
CA ALA A 143 -27.21 -26.01 -7.97
C ALA A 143 -27.34 -27.42 -7.39
N HIS A 144 -26.86 -27.63 -6.17
CA HIS A 144 -27.27 -28.74 -5.32
C HIS A 144 -27.96 -28.20 -4.06
N VAL A 145 -28.99 -28.96 -3.70
CA VAL A 145 -30.04 -28.81 -2.68
C VAL A 145 -29.52 -28.53 -1.29
#